data_AF-A0A383E596-F1
#
_entry.id   AF-A0A383E596-F1
#
_cell.length_a   1.000
_cell.length_b   1.000
_cell.length_c   1.000
_cell.angle_alpha   90.00
_cell.angle_beta   90.00
_cell.angle_gamma   90.00
#
_symmetry.space_group_name_H-M   'P 1'
#
loop_
_entity.id
_entity.type
_entity.pdbx_description
1 polymer ?
#
loop_
_entity_poly.entity_id
_entity_poly.type
_entity_poly.pdbx_seq_one_letter_code
_entity_poly.pdbx_strand_id
1 'polypeptide(L)'
;MTSSVSTDSLAFHIRRLIEASGPLTVARYMNEALNNPDLGYYRTREPFGAAGDFVTAPEISQMFGELLGAWFIDSWQRLGSPNPVFLVELGPGRGTLLADLWRAAAISVEFRAAVHFCLVETSPMLRDQQGKKLSTLDPRPKLSWYSTLEEVPDGT
;
A
#
# COMPACT_ATOMS: atom_id res chain seq x y z
N MET A 1 -14.93 32.79 19.13
CA MET A 1 -13.66 33.12 18.46
C MET A 1 -13.63 32.37 17.12
N THR A 2 -13.99 33.04 16.03
CA THR A 2 -13.96 32.45 14.68
C THR A 2 -12.52 32.50 14.16
N SER A 3 -11.83 31.36 14.19
CA SER A 3 -10.57 31.18 13.47
C SER A 3 -10.80 31.46 11.99
N SER A 4 -10.10 32.46 11.43
CA SER A 4 -10.12 32.74 9.99
C SER A 4 -9.42 31.60 9.27
N VAL A 5 -10.20 30.80 8.55
CA VAL A 5 -9.69 29.67 7.78
C VAL A 5 -8.88 30.22 6.59
N SER A 6 -7.59 29.85 6.52
CA SER A 6 -6.71 30.20 5.40
C SER A 6 -7.29 29.72 4.06
N THR A 7 -7.16 30.53 3.01
CA THR A 7 -7.63 30.21 1.64
C THR A 7 -6.92 28.99 1.06
N ASP A 8 -5.72 28.66 1.55
CA ASP A 8 -4.92 27.52 1.09
C ASP A 8 -5.14 26.27 1.97
N SER A 9 -6.24 26.21 2.72
CA SER A 9 -6.53 25.08 3.61
C SER A 9 -7.57 24.13 3.03
N LEU A 10 -7.46 22.85 3.38
CA LEU A 10 -8.46 21.82 3.06
C LEU A 10 -9.87 22.24 3.51
N ALA A 11 -9.99 22.89 4.68
CA ALA A 11 -11.28 23.35 5.18
C ALA A 11 -11.90 24.45 4.29
N PHE A 12 -11.08 25.35 3.73
CA PHE A 12 -11.56 26.34 2.77
C PHE A 12 -12.01 25.68 1.46
N HIS A 13 -11.21 24.74 0.93
CA HIS A 13 -11.57 23.96 -0.27
C HIS A 13 -12.90 23.22 -0.11
N ILE A 14 -13.08 22.50 1.00
CA ILE A 14 -14.32 21.74 1.27
C ILE A 14 -15.54 22.67 1.39
N ARG A 15 -15.39 23.85 2.01
CA ARG A 15 -16.48 24.85 2.08
C ARG A 15 -16.90 25.30 0.68
N ARG A 16 -15.92 25.60 -0.18
CA ARG A 16 -16.18 26.00 -1.58
C ARG A 16 -16.91 24.91 -2.36
N LEU A 17 -16.55 23.65 -2.16
CA LEU A 17 -17.24 22.52 -2.78
C LEU A 17 -18.71 22.42 -2.35
N ILE A 18 -18.99 22.61 -1.05
CA ILE A 18 -20.35 22.59 -0.50
C ILE A 18 -21.17 23.76 -1.04
N GLU A 19 -20.60 24.97 -1.08
CA GLU A 19 -21.26 26.16 -1.64
C GLU A 19 -21.63 25.98 -3.11
N ALA A 20 -20.76 25.33 -3.90
CA ALA A 20 -20.97 25.15 -5.33
C ALA A 20 -21.89 23.96 -5.68
N SER A 21 -21.85 22.89 -4.90
CA SER A 21 -22.43 21.59 -5.29
C SER A 21 -23.52 21.10 -4.33
N GLY A 22 -23.79 21.84 -3.25
CA GLY A 22 -24.62 21.39 -2.15
C GLY A 22 -23.87 20.45 -1.18
N PRO A 23 -24.57 19.87 -0.20
CA PRO A 23 -23.97 19.01 0.83
C PRO A 23 -23.15 17.86 0.25
N LEU A 24 -21.98 17.60 0.84
CA LEU A 24 -21.15 16.46 0.47
C LEU A 24 -21.59 15.21 1.24
N THR A 25 -21.52 14.06 0.57
CA THR A 25 -21.57 12.77 1.27
C THR A 25 -20.31 12.61 2.13
N VAL A 26 -20.41 11.81 3.19
CA VAL A 26 -19.25 11.47 4.03
C VAL A 26 -18.13 10.83 3.19
N ALA A 27 -18.48 10.00 2.21
CA ALA A 27 -17.50 9.37 1.31
C ALA A 27 -16.70 10.42 0.52
N ARG A 28 -17.36 11.44 -0.04
CA ARG A 28 -16.69 12.50 -0.78
C ARG A 28 -15.83 13.37 0.13
N TYR A 29 -16.32 13.70 1.33
CA TYR A 29 -15.53 14.41 2.33
C TYR A 29 -14.24 13.65 2.70
N MET A 30 -14.35 12.35 2.99
CA MET A 30 -13.20 11.51 3.32
C MET A 30 -12.19 11.43 2.18
N ASN A 31 -12.67 11.31 0.94
CA ASN A 31 -11.77 11.30 -0.22
C ASN A 31 -11.02 12.63 -0.39
N GLU A 32 -11.69 13.78 -0.24
CA GLU A 32 -11.01 15.08 -0.28
C GLU A 32 -9.98 15.21 0.87
N ALA A 33 -10.34 14.79 2.08
CA ALA A 33 -9.45 14.93 3.22
C ALA A 33 -8.20 14.05 3.13
N LEU A 34 -8.32 12.86 2.55
CA LEU A 34 -7.25 11.87 2.51
C LEU A 34 -6.43 11.94 1.22
N ASN A 35 -7.10 12.10 0.07
CA ASN A 35 -6.53 11.85 -1.25
C ASN A 35 -6.48 13.08 -2.16
N ASN A 36 -6.95 14.26 -1.72
CA ASN A 36 -6.83 15.48 -2.52
C ASN A 36 -5.35 15.69 -2.93
N PRO A 37 -5.06 15.93 -4.22
CA PRO A 37 -3.68 16.00 -4.71
C PRO A 37 -2.80 17.04 -4.01
N ASP A 38 -3.39 18.17 -3.62
CA ASP A 38 -2.69 19.35 -3.13
C ASP A 38 -2.80 19.51 -1.61
N LEU A 39 -3.89 18.99 -1.02
CA LEU A 39 -4.25 19.23 0.38
C LEU A 39 -4.52 17.94 1.18
N GLY A 40 -4.54 16.80 0.50
CA GLY A 40 -4.88 15.50 1.10
C GLY A 40 -3.79 15.01 2.04
N TYR A 41 -4.21 14.37 3.13
CA TYR A 41 -3.31 13.87 4.16
C TYR A 41 -2.23 12.92 3.63
N TYR A 42 -2.60 11.94 2.80
CA TYR A 42 -1.64 10.96 2.25
C TYR A 42 -0.81 11.51 1.07
N ARG A 43 -1.16 12.70 0.56
CA ARG A 43 -0.50 13.33 -0.59
C ARG A 43 0.53 14.38 -0.18
N THR A 44 0.29 15.04 0.94
CA THR A 44 1.10 16.20 1.39
C THR A 44 1.99 15.87 2.58
N ARG A 45 1.86 14.69 3.18
CA ARG A 45 2.63 14.27 4.36
C ARG A 45 3.24 12.88 4.15
N GLU A 46 4.27 12.57 4.94
CA GLU A 46 4.75 11.20 5.15
C GLU A 46 4.23 10.67 6.48
N PRO A 47 3.07 9.98 6.52
CA PRO A 47 2.43 9.60 7.78
C PRO A 47 2.95 8.29 8.39
N PHE A 48 3.86 7.58 7.71
CA PHE A 48 4.24 6.20 8.05
C PHE A 48 5.56 6.11 8.81
N GLY A 49 5.61 5.21 9.80
CA GLY A 49 6.83 4.82 10.51
C GLY A 49 7.03 5.58 11.82
N ALA A 50 8.16 5.34 12.51
CA ALA A 50 8.42 5.89 13.86
C ALA A 50 8.45 7.44 13.92
N ALA A 51 8.67 8.10 12.79
CA ALA A 51 8.63 9.56 12.67
C ALA A 51 7.30 10.10 12.08
N GLY A 52 6.37 9.21 11.71
CA GLY A 52 5.05 9.54 11.21
C GLY A 52 3.97 9.49 12.30
N ASP A 53 2.72 9.70 11.92
CA ASP A 53 1.59 9.76 12.86
C ASP A 53 1.08 8.36 13.26
N PHE A 54 1.46 7.31 12.53
CA PHE A 54 1.06 5.93 12.80
C PHE A 54 2.20 4.93 12.58
N VAL A 55 2.35 3.99 13.53
CA VAL A 55 3.20 2.81 13.39
C VAL A 55 2.31 1.61 13.08
N THR A 56 2.54 0.95 11.94
CA THR A 56 1.79 -0.25 11.52
C THR A 56 2.46 -1.53 12.04
N ALA A 57 1.73 -2.65 12.12
CA ALA A 57 2.27 -3.91 12.64
C ALA A 57 3.58 -4.38 11.95
N PRO A 58 3.75 -4.27 10.61
CA PRO A 58 5.03 -4.55 9.96
C PRO A 58 6.18 -3.64 10.41
N GLU A 59 5.89 -2.40 10.81
CA GLU A 59 6.89 -1.44 11.29
C GLU A 59 7.22 -1.66 12.78
N ILE A 60 6.43 -2.43 13.52
CA ILE A 60 6.70 -2.80 14.92
C ILE A 60 7.62 -4.02 15.00
N SER A 61 7.37 -5.05 14.18
CA SER A 61 8.15 -6.28 14.22
C SER A 61 8.15 -7.02 12.89
N GLN A 62 9.36 -7.41 12.47
CA GLN A 62 9.60 -8.28 11.33
C GLN A 62 8.85 -9.63 11.42
N MET A 63 8.55 -10.08 12.64
CA MET A 63 7.86 -11.36 12.87
C MET A 63 6.48 -11.39 12.21
N PHE A 64 5.81 -10.24 12.09
CA PHE A 64 4.51 -10.16 11.44
C PHE A 64 4.60 -10.57 9.97
N GLY A 65 5.58 -10.03 9.24
CA GLY A 65 5.78 -10.38 7.83
C GLY A 65 6.31 -11.79 7.64
N GLU A 66 7.19 -12.28 8.54
CA GLU A 66 7.70 -13.65 8.47
C GLU A 66 6.59 -14.70 8.67
N LEU A 67 5.70 -14.48 9.64
CA LEU A 67 4.57 -15.37 9.91
C LEU A 67 3.59 -15.39 8.73
N LEU A 68 3.32 -14.24 8.12
CA LEU A 68 2.50 -14.18 6.90
C LEU A 68 3.19 -14.91 5.74
N GLY A 69 4.50 -14.78 5.58
CA GLY A 69 5.25 -15.54 4.57
C GLY A 69 5.14 -17.05 4.74
N ALA A 70 5.30 -17.56 5.97
CA ALA A 70 5.08 -18.97 6.26
C ALA A 70 3.65 -19.42 5.94
N TRP A 71 2.65 -18.61 6.29
CA TRP A 71 1.25 -18.89 5.99
C TRP A 71 0.95 -18.91 4.48
N PHE A 72 1.53 -18.00 3.70
CA PHE A 72 1.37 -17.99 2.24
C PHE A 72 1.95 -19.24 1.58
N ILE A 73 3.10 -19.72 2.05
CA ILE A 73 3.72 -20.95 1.52
C ILE A 73 2.84 -22.16 1.83
N ASP A 74 2.38 -22.31 3.06
CA ASP A 74 1.45 -23.40 3.46
C ASP A 74 0.14 -23.33 2.64
N SER A 75 -0.43 -22.13 2.50
CA SER A 75 -1.66 -21.94 1.73
C SER A 75 -1.47 -22.28 0.25
N TRP A 76 -0.36 -21.84 -0.36
CA TRP A 76 -0.02 -22.16 -1.75
C TRP A 76 0.14 -23.67 -1.97
N GLN A 77 0.81 -24.37 -1.05
CA GLN A 77 0.95 -25.83 -1.12
C GLN A 77 -0.41 -26.53 -1.02
N ARG A 78 -1.30 -26.07 -0.14
CA ARG A 78 -2.67 -26.60 0.01
C ARG A 78 -3.55 -26.37 -1.21
N LEU A 79 -3.26 -25.32 -1.99
CA LEU A 79 -3.92 -25.04 -3.27
C LEU A 79 -3.38 -25.90 -4.43
N GLY A 80 -2.46 -26.84 -4.17
CA GLY A 80 -1.87 -27.68 -5.19
C GLY A 80 -0.67 -27.04 -5.89
N SER A 81 -0.05 -26.04 -5.26
CA SER A 81 1.16 -25.38 -5.75
C SER A 81 1.02 -24.78 -7.17
N PRO A 82 -0.01 -23.94 -7.43
CA PRO A 82 -0.20 -23.32 -8.74
C PRO A 82 1.02 -22.50 -9.16
N ASN A 83 1.34 -22.53 -10.46
CA ASN A 83 2.45 -21.79 -11.05
C ASN A 83 2.04 -21.22 -12.42
N PRO A 84 1.90 -19.89 -12.56
CA PRO A 84 2.21 -18.87 -11.56
C PRO A 84 1.17 -18.79 -10.41
N VAL A 85 1.53 -18.08 -9.34
CA VAL A 85 0.60 -17.62 -8.29
C VAL A 85 0.76 -16.12 -8.07
N PHE A 86 -0.35 -15.38 -8.02
CA PHE A 86 -0.33 -13.94 -7.75
C PHE A 86 -0.59 -13.65 -6.28
N LEU A 87 0.29 -12.85 -5.67
CA LEU A 87 0.08 -12.32 -4.32
C LEU A 87 -0.15 -10.81 -4.42
N VAL A 88 -1.37 -10.39 -4.11
CA VAL A 88 -1.79 -8.99 -4.26
C VAL A 88 -1.73 -8.28 -2.91
N GLU A 89 -1.00 -7.16 -2.84
CA GLU A 89 -0.95 -6.29 -1.66
C GLU A 89 -1.57 -4.93 -1.99
N LEU A 90 -2.64 -4.57 -1.28
CA LEU A 90 -3.33 -3.29 -1.41
C LEU A 90 -2.73 -2.28 -0.45
N GLY A 91 -2.16 -1.20 -0.98
CA GLY A 91 -1.50 -0.16 -0.18
C GLY A 91 -0.28 -0.69 0.59
N PRO A 92 0.79 -1.15 -0.11
CA PRO A 92 1.97 -1.76 0.52
C PRO A 92 2.83 -0.78 1.36
N GLY A 93 2.44 0.50 1.42
CA GLY A 93 3.12 1.53 2.19
C GLY A 93 4.58 1.67 1.76
N ARG A 94 5.52 1.33 2.65
CA ARG A 94 6.96 1.40 2.39
C ARG A 94 7.53 0.10 1.79
N GLY A 95 6.71 -0.92 1.56
CA GLY A 95 7.14 -2.25 1.11
C GLY A 95 7.80 -3.12 2.20
N THR A 96 7.62 -2.75 3.48
CA THR A 96 8.21 -3.48 4.62
C THR A 96 7.66 -4.88 4.76
N LEU A 97 6.33 -5.03 4.69
CA LEU A 97 5.67 -6.33 4.77
C LEU A 97 6.18 -7.29 3.68
N LEU A 98 6.20 -6.85 2.43
CA LEU A 98 6.71 -7.66 1.32
C LEU A 98 8.18 -8.06 1.53
N ALA A 99 9.03 -7.15 2.01
CA ALA A 99 10.43 -7.46 2.25
C ALA A 99 10.62 -8.58 3.30
N ASP A 100 9.85 -8.53 4.40
CA ASP A 100 9.88 -9.56 5.43
C ASP A 100 9.30 -10.89 4.95
N LEU A 101 8.17 -10.84 4.23
CA LEU A 101 7.57 -12.01 3.58
C LEU A 101 8.55 -12.66 2.61
N TRP A 102 9.21 -11.87 1.75
CA TRP A 102 10.16 -12.37 0.77
C TRP A 102 11.37 -13.04 1.42
N ARG A 103 11.84 -12.51 2.56
CA ARG A 103 12.89 -13.13 3.36
C ARG A 103 12.45 -14.49 3.92
N ALA A 104 11.24 -14.58 4.47
CA ALA A 104 10.67 -15.85 4.91
C ALA A 104 10.45 -16.84 3.76
N ALA A 105 10.11 -16.37 2.56
CA ALA A 105 9.96 -17.19 1.36
C ALA A 105 11.23 -17.95 0.94
N ALA A 106 12.40 -17.65 1.52
CA ALA A 106 13.64 -18.38 1.26
C ALA A 106 13.55 -19.88 1.57
N ILE A 107 12.61 -20.28 2.43
CA ILE A 107 12.42 -21.68 2.82
C ILE A 107 11.78 -22.55 1.72
N SER A 108 11.19 -21.96 0.67
CA SER A 108 10.63 -22.69 -0.48
C SER A 108 11.06 -22.06 -1.79
N VAL A 109 11.96 -22.76 -2.49
CA VAL A 109 12.45 -22.36 -3.82
C VAL A 109 11.32 -22.40 -4.85
N GLU A 110 10.41 -23.37 -4.73
CA GLU A 110 9.27 -23.58 -5.61
C GLU A 110 8.26 -22.44 -5.48
N PHE A 111 7.93 -22.02 -4.26
CA PHE A 111 7.08 -20.87 -4.03
C PHE A 111 7.70 -19.60 -4.60
N ARG A 112 9.00 -19.35 -4.33
CA ARG A 112 9.73 -18.19 -4.90
C ARG A 112 9.74 -18.18 -6.43
N ALA A 113 9.78 -19.35 -7.07
CA ALA A 113 9.75 -19.45 -8.51
C ALA A 113 8.36 -19.12 -9.09
N ALA A 114 7.31 -19.55 -8.38
CA ALA A 114 5.91 -19.42 -8.79
C ALA A 114 5.30 -18.04 -8.48
N VAL A 115 5.68 -17.42 -7.36
CA VAL A 115 5.03 -16.19 -6.87
C VAL A 115 5.40 -14.97 -7.71
N HIS A 116 4.39 -14.18 -8.03
CA HIS A 116 4.52 -12.84 -8.60
C HIS A 116 3.70 -11.86 -7.76
N PHE A 117 4.36 -10.82 -7.25
CA PHE A 117 3.75 -9.85 -6.36
C PHE A 117 3.08 -8.71 -7.14
N CYS A 118 1.80 -8.46 -6.87
CA CYS A 118 1.02 -7.39 -7.47
C CYS A 118 0.77 -6.30 -6.43
N LEU A 119 1.40 -5.13 -6.60
CA LEU A 119 1.34 -4.02 -5.65
C LEU A 119 0.35 -2.97 -6.13
N VAL A 120 -0.80 -2.84 -5.45
CA VAL A 120 -1.80 -1.83 -5.78
C VAL A 120 -1.54 -0.57 -4.94
N GLU A 121 -1.00 0.46 -5.58
CA GLU A 121 -0.57 1.71 -4.93
C GLU A 121 -0.83 2.89 -5.86
N THR A 122 -1.52 3.94 -5.41
CA THR A 122 -1.83 5.11 -6.25
C THR A 122 -0.77 6.21 -6.16
N SER A 123 0.04 6.22 -5.10
CA SER A 123 1.06 7.24 -4.84
C SER A 123 2.38 6.96 -5.61
N PRO A 124 2.79 7.82 -6.56
CA PRO A 124 4.06 7.66 -7.27
C PRO A 124 5.28 7.70 -6.35
N MET A 125 5.20 8.52 -5.28
CA MET A 125 6.26 8.64 -4.28
C MET A 125 6.45 7.32 -3.53
N LEU A 126 5.37 6.68 -3.09
CA LEU A 126 5.45 5.39 -2.40
C LEU A 126 5.93 4.28 -3.34
N ARG A 127 5.50 4.28 -4.62
CA ARG A 127 6.02 3.33 -5.63
C ARG A 127 7.54 3.44 -5.79
N ASP A 128 8.10 4.66 -5.85
CA ASP A 128 9.54 4.87 -5.92
C ASP A 128 10.27 4.36 -4.65
N GLN A 129 9.74 4.67 -3.46
CA GLN A 129 10.30 4.17 -2.19
C GLN A 129 10.29 2.64 -2.10
N GLN A 130 9.17 2.02 -2.47
CA GLN A 130 9.04 0.56 -2.56
C GLN A 130 10.04 -0.01 -3.57
N GLY A 131 10.13 0.58 -4.76
CA GLY A 131 11.08 0.16 -5.80
C GLY A 131 12.51 0.17 -5.31
N LYS A 132 12.94 1.26 -4.65
CA LYS A 132 14.27 1.35 -4.04
C LYS A 132 14.47 0.28 -2.98
N LYS A 133 13.56 0.13 -2.02
CA LYS A 133 13.67 -0.86 -0.93
C LYS A 133 13.70 -2.30 -1.46
N LEU A 134 12.80 -2.65 -2.35
CA LEU A 134 12.65 -4.03 -2.83
C LEU A 134 13.71 -4.42 -3.86
N SER A 135 14.35 -3.43 -4.51
CA SER A 135 15.50 -3.67 -5.40
C SER A 135 16.77 -4.12 -4.68
N THR A 136 16.88 -3.92 -3.35
CA THR A 136 18.05 -4.36 -2.57
C THR A 136 17.97 -5.82 -2.14
N LEU A 137 16.83 -6.48 -2.36
CA LEU A 137 16.62 -7.89 -2.01
C LEU A 137 17.28 -8.82 -3.02
N ASP A 138 17.92 -9.88 -2.53
CA ASP A 138 18.58 -10.90 -3.34
C ASP A 138 18.12 -12.32 -2.94
N PRO A 139 17.60 -13.15 -3.87
CA PRO A 139 17.23 -12.79 -5.25
C PRO A 139 16.13 -11.73 -5.27
N ARG A 140 16.05 -10.96 -6.36
CA ARG A 140 15.00 -9.94 -6.52
C ARG A 140 13.62 -10.61 -6.71
N PRO A 141 12.56 -10.20 -5.98
CA PRO A 141 11.21 -10.71 -6.21
C PRO A 141 10.66 -10.27 -7.57
N LYS A 142 9.84 -11.14 -8.20
CA LYS A 142 9.02 -10.77 -9.36
C LYS A 142 7.86 -9.91 -8.88
N LEU A 143 7.74 -8.69 -9.39
CA LEU A 143 6.70 -7.76 -8.96
C LEU A 143 6.19 -6.86 -10.08
N SER A 144 4.98 -6.31 -9.90
CA SER A 144 4.37 -5.32 -10.79
C SER A 144 3.50 -4.37 -9.97
N TRP A 145 3.45 -3.10 -10.37
CA TRP A 145 2.60 -2.08 -9.72
C TRP A 145 1.37 -1.79 -10.55
N TYR A 146 0.26 -1.62 -9.84
CA TYR A 146 -1.05 -1.32 -10.40
C TYR A 146 -1.66 -0.12 -9.67
N SER A 147 -2.50 0.65 -10.36
CA SER A 147 -3.18 1.81 -9.77
C SER A 147 -4.49 1.42 -9.11
N THR A 148 -5.09 0.34 -9.59
CA THR A 148 -6.36 -0.20 -9.13
C THR A 148 -6.29 -1.73 -9.03
N LEU A 149 -7.22 -2.34 -8.30
CA LEU A 149 -7.26 -3.80 -8.19
C LEU A 149 -7.72 -4.45 -9.50
N GLU A 150 -8.56 -3.75 -10.26
CA GLU A 150 -9.11 -4.18 -11.54
C GLU A 150 -8.06 -4.31 -12.65
N GLU A 151 -6.90 -3.66 -12.51
CA GLU A 151 -5.77 -3.80 -13.43
C GLU A 151 -4.93 -5.06 -13.16
N VAL A 152 -5.11 -5.71 -12.00
CA VAL A 152 -4.36 -6.93 -11.65
C VAL A 152 -4.88 -8.09 -12.51
N PRO A 153 -4.01 -8.88 -13.15
CA PRO A 153 -4.43 -10.02 -13.96
C PRO A 153 -5.20 -11.06 -13.13
N ASP A 154 -6.22 -11.67 -13.75
CA ASP A 154 -6.90 -12.83 -13.18
C ASP A 154 -5.92 -14.00 -13.03
N GLY A 155 -6.08 -14.77 -11.95
CA GLY A 155 -5.41 -16.06 -11.80
C GLY A 155 -6.02 -17.08 -12.76
N THR A 156 -5.17 -17.88 -13.40
CA THR A 156 -5.58 -19.03 -14.23
C THR A 156 -5.90 -20.26 -13.41
#